data_AF-A0A0A3J123-F1
#
_entry.id   AF-A0A0A3J123-F1
#
_cell.length_a   1.000
_cell.length_b   1.000
_cell.length_c   1.000
_cell.angle_alpha   90.00
_cell.angle_beta   90.00
_cell.angle_gamma   90.00
#
_symmetry.space_group_name_H-M   'P 1'
#
loop_
_entity.id
_entity.type
_entity.pdbx_description
1 polymer ?
#
loop_
_entity_poly.entity_id
_entity_poly.type
_entity_poly.pdbx_seq_one_letter_code
_entity_poly.pdbx_strand_id
1 'polypeptide(L)'
;MNLNWRFFLEGRSFTVFYTFVFLLLFIAAITKLNLIIFNITLGLICLLFVFRVIHRRMNLNRLVYFNIDEKNYKQDSIKRGEQLGDLVAIILYIILCLDLNINMIGNFKNDTIIMIVFCALVYLPIASISISKNKKILKVITILLATFYGLFIMHFIIFIPLALFISYIGKVDFSEFQNLLSNFKAEDIVILSFILETNLLVTIVFIACSIILFLVFIFYTPPYQLDDLTDSLKIANLIVVIVSVIIFYYANVSWEKIVSVINDINNLEFDASLTSEEDFKFKKFVETFSKSNIINLGYILLLPYVLGITIANLVVDILKKRYKRKATSSLDSLLNSERSLNQNEIELLRKKFVYNGGEKYNLKLLTLIKNEDFKKHGIESTKDEELFS
;
A
#
# COMPACT_ATOMS: atom_id res chain seq x y z
N MET A 1 -13.75 -26.13 -31.88
CA MET A 1 -14.46 -25.06 -31.14
C MET A 1 -13.44 -24.30 -30.31
N ASN A 2 -12.81 -23.27 -30.91
CA ASN A 2 -11.80 -22.45 -30.24
C ASN A 2 -12.50 -21.58 -29.19
N LEU A 3 -12.58 -22.07 -27.95
CA LEU A 3 -12.97 -21.21 -26.83
C LEU A 3 -11.96 -20.07 -26.77
N ASN A 4 -12.47 -18.87 -26.98
CA ASN A 4 -11.71 -17.64 -27.12
C ASN A 4 -11.17 -17.23 -25.74
N TRP A 5 -10.10 -17.90 -25.27
CA TRP A 5 -9.43 -17.60 -23.99
C TRP A 5 -8.95 -16.15 -23.91
N ARG A 6 -8.71 -15.51 -25.07
CA ARG A 6 -8.48 -14.06 -25.17
C ARG A 6 -9.60 -13.24 -24.55
N PHE A 7 -10.86 -13.66 -24.65
CA PHE A 7 -11.99 -12.90 -24.10
C PHE A 7 -11.95 -12.81 -22.57
N PHE A 8 -11.53 -13.89 -21.89
CA PHE A 8 -11.33 -13.88 -20.43
C PHE A 8 -10.03 -13.16 -20.02
N LEU A 9 -9.01 -13.16 -20.88
CA LEU A 9 -7.69 -12.58 -20.59
C LEU A 9 -7.54 -11.08 -20.96
N GLU A 10 -8.36 -10.57 -21.89
CA GLU A 10 -8.24 -9.20 -22.46
C GLU A 10 -9.20 -8.17 -21.83
N GLY A 11 -9.90 -8.51 -20.75
CA GLY A 11 -10.39 -7.52 -19.78
C GLY A 11 -11.65 -6.72 -20.16
N ARG A 12 -12.47 -7.16 -21.12
CA ARG A 12 -13.72 -6.45 -21.49
C ARG A 12 -15.01 -6.94 -20.82
N SER A 13 -15.04 -8.08 -20.14
CA SER A 13 -16.23 -8.47 -19.35
C SER A 13 -15.90 -8.75 -17.88
N PHE A 14 -15.12 -7.86 -17.29
CA PHE A 14 -14.81 -7.84 -15.86
C PHE A 14 -16.08 -7.91 -15.01
N THR A 15 -17.13 -7.18 -15.43
CA THR A 15 -18.45 -7.19 -14.79
C THR A 15 -19.11 -8.56 -14.90
N VAL A 16 -19.12 -9.19 -16.08
CA VAL A 16 -19.76 -10.50 -16.31
C VAL A 16 -19.09 -11.61 -15.48
N PHE A 17 -17.76 -11.58 -15.33
CA PHE A 17 -17.06 -12.52 -14.47
C PHE A 17 -17.39 -12.30 -12.99
N TYR A 18 -17.41 -11.05 -12.51
CA TYR A 18 -17.88 -10.73 -11.16
C TYR A 18 -19.32 -11.17 -10.94
N THR A 19 -20.23 -10.88 -11.88
CA THR A 19 -21.64 -11.30 -11.80
C THR A 19 -21.74 -12.82 -11.76
N PHE A 20 -20.95 -13.55 -12.55
CA PHE A 20 -20.95 -15.02 -12.57
C PHE A 20 -20.39 -15.62 -11.27
N VAL A 21 -19.31 -15.05 -10.72
CA VAL A 21 -18.73 -15.44 -9.42
C VAL A 21 -19.66 -15.11 -8.26
N PHE A 22 -20.29 -13.94 -8.28
CA PHE A 22 -21.27 -13.52 -7.28
C PHE A 22 -22.53 -14.40 -7.34
N LEU A 23 -22.98 -14.75 -8.55
CA LEU A 23 -24.07 -15.70 -8.77
C LEU A 23 -23.71 -17.09 -8.24
N LEU A 24 -22.48 -17.58 -8.46
CA LEU A 24 -22.02 -18.86 -7.91
C LEU A 24 -21.90 -18.85 -6.39
N LEU A 25 -21.37 -17.78 -5.80
CA LEU A 25 -21.32 -17.60 -4.34
C LEU A 25 -22.72 -17.49 -3.73
N PHE A 26 -23.63 -16.77 -4.40
CA PHE A 26 -25.03 -16.64 -4.00
C PHE A 26 -25.77 -17.98 -4.09
N ILE A 27 -25.60 -18.72 -5.20
CA ILE A 27 -26.17 -20.06 -5.38
C ILE A 27 -25.63 -21.00 -4.30
N ALA A 28 -24.32 -21.01 -4.05
CA ALA A 28 -23.71 -21.91 -3.07
C ALA A 28 -24.06 -21.53 -1.61
N ALA A 29 -24.24 -20.25 -1.31
CA ALA A 29 -24.74 -19.77 -0.01
C ALA A 29 -26.22 -20.11 0.20
N ILE A 30 -27.07 -20.04 -0.83
CA ILE A 30 -28.52 -20.29 -0.74
C ILE A 30 -28.85 -21.78 -0.68
N THR A 31 -28.10 -22.62 -1.38
CA THR A 31 -28.51 -24.01 -1.61
C THR A 31 -28.16 -24.96 -0.47
N LYS A 32 -27.51 -24.51 0.62
CA LYS A 32 -26.87 -25.40 1.62
C LYS A 32 -26.07 -26.52 0.93
N LEU A 33 -25.56 -26.27 -0.28
CA LEU A 33 -24.83 -27.26 -1.07
C LEU A 33 -23.49 -27.49 -0.39
N ASN A 34 -23.27 -28.76 -0.05
CA ASN A 34 -22.03 -29.41 0.36
C ASN A 34 -20.82 -28.45 0.45
N LEU A 35 -20.37 -28.15 1.68
CA LEU A 35 -19.25 -27.25 2.00
C LEU A 35 -17.98 -27.54 1.16
N ILE A 36 -17.84 -28.79 0.71
CA ILE A 36 -16.82 -29.25 -0.24
C ILE A 36 -16.93 -28.55 -1.60
N ILE A 37 -18.12 -28.49 -2.20
CA ILE A 37 -18.36 -27.84 -3.50
C ILE A 37 -18.09 -26.34 -3.38
N PHE A 38 -18.52 -25.71 -2.28
CA PHE A 38 -18.23 -24.30 -2.00
C PHE A 38 -16.72 -24.04 -1.92
N ASN A 39 -15.98 -24.85 -1.17
CA ASN A 39 -14.53 -24.74 -1.03
C ASN A 39 -13.78 -25.00 -2.35
N ILE A 40 -14.20 -25.99 -3.14
CA ILE A 40 -13.65 -26.24 -4.49
C ILE A 40 -13.88 -25.02 -5.39
N THR A 41 -15.09 -24.46 -5.39
CA THR A 41 -15.42 -23.27 -6.19
C THR A 41 -14.57 -22.07 -5.78
N LEU A 42 -14.42 -21.82 -4.49
CA LEU A 42 -13.54 -20.77 -3.97
C LEU A 42 -12.07 -20.99 -4.34
N GLY A 43 -11.57 -22.22 -4.21
CA GLY A 43 -10.21 -22.59 -4.57
C GLY A 43 -9.91 -22.33 -6.05
N LEU A 44 -10.85 -22.69 -6.94
CA LEU A 44 -10.75 -22.40 -8.37
C LEU A 44 -10.71 -20.90 -8.66
N ILE A 45 -11.53 -20.10 -7.97
CA ILE A 45 -11.50 -18.63 -8.10
C ILE A 45 -10.14 -18.08 -7.67
N CYS A 46 -9.60 -18.53 -6.54
CA CYS A 46 -8.28 -18.11 -6.07
C CYS A 46 -7.19 -18.43 -7.11
N LEU A 47 -7.20 -19.64 -7.68
CA LEU A 47 -6.28 -20.04 -8.75
C LEU A 47 -6.40 -19.17 -10.00
N LEU A 48 -7.61 -18.75 -10.38
CA LEU A 48 -7.83 -17.85 -11.51
C LEU A 48 -7.19 -16.47 -11.26
N PHE A 49 -7.33 -15.92 -10.05
CA PHE A 49 -6.65 -14.66 -9.70
C PHE A 49 -5.12 -14.82 -9.71
N VAL A 50 -4.58 -15.94 -9.21
CA VAL A 50 -3.15 -16.23 -9.28
C VAL A 50 -2.66 -16.28 -10.74
N PHE A 51 -3.36 -17.01 -11.61
CA PHE A 51 -3.03 -17.07 -13.04
C PHE A 51 -3.05 -15.68 -13.68
N ARG A 52 -4.04 -14.86 -13.32
CA ARG A 52 -4.18 -13.49 -13.81
C ARG A 52 -3.04 -12.58 -13.35
N VAL A 53 -2.63 -12.69 -12.09
CA VAL A 53 -1.46 -11.97 -11.55
C VAL A 53 -0.20 -12.36 -12.34
N ILE A 54 0.02 -13.65 -12.60
CA ILE A 54 1.16 -14.15 -13.38
C ILE A 54 1.11 -13.62 -14.81
N HIS A 55 -0.01 -13.82 -15.50
CA HIS A 55 -0.18 -13.37 -16.89
C HIS A 55 0.03 -11.85 -17.03
N ARG A 56 -0.57 -11.07 -16.14
CA ARG A 56 -0.38 -9.61 -16.16
C ARG A 56 1.06 -9.23 -15.86
N ARG A 57 1.73 -9.90 -14.92
CA ARG A 57 3.15 -9.65 -14.61
C ARG A 57 4.04 -9.92 -15.82
N MET A 58 3.78 -10.99 -16.57
CA MET A 58 4.51 -11.29 -17.80
C MET A 58 4.34 -10.18 -18.84
N ASN A 59 3.11 -9.71 -19.06
CA ASN A 59 2.83 -8.65 -20.03
C ASN A 59 3.41 -7.29 -19.61
N LEU A 60 3.37 -6.96 -18.31
CA LEU A 60 4.02 -5.78 -17.75
C LEU A 60 5.55 -5.82 -17.92
N ASN A 61 6.18 -6.98 -17.67
CA ASN A 61 7.62 -7.15 -17.86
C ASN A 61 8.04 -7.05 -19.34
N ARG A 62 7.15 -7.46 -20.26
CA ARG A 62 7.33 -7.31 -21.71
C ARG A 62 6.95 -5.93 -22.24
N LEU A 63 6.53 -5.00 -21.36
CA LEU A 63 6.13 -3.64 -21.72
C LEU A 63 4.97 -3.59 -22.74
N VAL A 64 4.10 -4.60 -22.74
CA VAL A 64 2.96 -4.71 -23.68
C VAL A 64 1.99 -3.54 -23.51
N TYR A 65 1.75 -3.12 -22.27
CA TYR A 65 0.83 -2.02 -21.93
C TYR A 65 1.51 -0.64 -21.92
N PHE A 66 2.81 -0.59 -22.21
CA PHE A 66 3.58 0.65 -22.15
C PHE A 66 3.67 1.28 -23.54
N ASN A 67 2.91 2.36 -23.74
CA ASN A 67 2.97 3.18 -24.94
C ASN A 67 3.80 4.45 -24.66
N ILE A 68 4.87 4.68 -25.43
CA ILE A 68 5.73 5.85 -25.29
C ILE A 68 4.95 7.13 -25.55
N ASP A 69 3.98 7.11 -26.47
CA ASP A 69 3.25 8.31 -26.90
C ASP A 69 2.08 8.64 -25.96
N GLU A 70 1.70 7.70 -25.09
CA GLU A 70 0.67 7.93 -24.10
C GLU A 70 1.16 8.88 -22.99
N LYS A 71 0.36 9.93 -22.74
CA LYS A 71 0.62 10.86 -21.63
C LYS A 71 0.64 10.13 -20.30
N ASN A 72 1.76 10.25 -19.58
CA ASN A 72 1.99 9.65 -18.26
C ASN A 72 1.86 8.12 -18.21
N TYR A 73 1.87 7.42 -19.37
CA TYR A 73 1.85 5.95 -19.45
C TYR A 73 0.68 5.33 -18.66
N LYS A 74 -0.51 5.93 -18.83
CA LYS A 74 -1.72 5.66 -18.04
C LYS A 74 -2.17 4.19 -18.13
N GLN A 75 -2.04 3.52 -19.28
CA GLN A 75 -2.43 2.13 -19.40
C GLN A 75 -1.54 1.20 -18.58
N ASP A 76 -0.21 1.38 -18.62
CA ASP A 76 0.75 0.62 -17.81
C ASP A 76 0.51 0.85 -16.31
N SER A 77 0.28 2.11 -15.89
CA SER A 77 0.02 2.43 -14.49
C SER A 77 -1.27 1.79 -13.97
N ILE A 78 -2.35 1.82 -14.75
CA ILE A 78 -3.62 1.17 -14.41
C ILE A 78 -3.42 -0.34 -14.27
N LYS A 79 -2.71 -1.00 -15.21
CA LYS A 79 -2.50 -2.45 -15.13
C LYS A 79 -1.67 -2.86 -13.92
N ARG A 80 -0.68 -2.07 -13.51
CA ARG A 80 0.07 -2.31 -12.25
C ARG A 80 -0.82 -2.19 -11.02
N GLY A 81 -1.67 -1.17 -10.97
CA GLY A 81 -2.65 -1.02 -9.90
C GLY A 81 -3.64 -2.18 -9.86
N GLU A 82 -4.21 -2.58 -11.01
CA GLU A 82 -5.10 -3.74 -11.08
C GLU A 82 -4.40 -5.02 -10.55
N GLN A 83 -3.08 -5.16 -10.74
CA GLN A 83 -2.33 -6.31 -10.22
C GLN A 83 -2.31 -6.35 -8.68
N LEU A 84 -2.18 -5.20 -8.02
CA LEU A 84 -2.33 -5.11 -6.56
C LEU A 84 -3.77 -5.42 -6.11
N GLY A 85 -4.77 -4.97 -6.88
CA GLY A 85 -6.17 -5.31 -6.62
C GLY A 85 -6.45 -6.81 -6.69
N ASP A 86 -5.81 -7.52 -7.62
CA ASP A 86 -5.92 -8.99 -7.71
C ASP A 86 -5.29 -9.69 -6.50
N LEU A 87 -4.21 -9.15 -5.92
CA LEU A 87 -3.64 -9.68 -4.67
C LEU A 87 -4.60 -9.50 -3.50
N VAL A 88 -5.30 -8.37 -3.41
CA VAL A 88 -6.33 -8.14 -2.38
C VAL A 88 -7.44 -9.17 -2.50
N ALA A 89 -7.91 -9.44 -3.72
CA ALA A 89 -8.92 -10.46 -3.96
C ALA A 89 -8.44 -11.84 -3.49
N ILE A 90 -7.20 -12.23 -3.81
CA ILE A 90 -6.59 -13.50 -3.36
C ILE A 90 -6.60 -13.58 -1.82
N ILE A 91 -6.16 -12.52 -1.14
CA ILE A 91 -6.14 -12.47 0.34
C ILE A 91 -7.55 -12.62 0.91
N LEU A 92 -8.54 -11.89 0.40
CA LEU A 92 -9.94 -12.01 0.82
C LEU A 92 -10.48 -13.43 0.64
N TYR A 93 -10.21 -14.06 -0.49
CA TYR A 93 -10.67 -15.42 -0.75
C TYR A 93 -10.01 -16.45 0.17
N ILE A 94 -8.72 -16.30 0.47
CA ILE A 94 -8.03 -17.16 1.45
C ILE A 94 -8.69 -17.03 2.82
N ILE A 95 -9.00 -15.81 3.27
CA ILE A 95 -9.69 -15.59 4.56
C ILE A 95 -11.06 -16.25 4.56
N LEU A 96 -11.86 -16.08 3.51
CA LEU A 96 -13.18 -16.70 3.39
C LEU A 96 -13.11 -18.24 3.41
N CYS A 97 -12.09 -18.83 2.79
CA CYS A 97 -11.87 -20.29 2.84
C CYS A 97 -11.51 -20.76 4.26
N LEU A 98 -10.72 -19.97 5.00
CA LEU A 98 -10.33 -20.27 6.37
C LEU A 98 -11.52 -20.14 7.31
N ASP A 99 -12.34 -19.08 7.18
CA ASP A 99 -13.47 -18.78 8.07
C ASP A 99 -14.59 -19.85 8.05
N LEU A 100 -14.71 -20.58 6.95
CA LEU A 100 -15.67 -21.68 6.81
C LEU A 100 -15.17 -23.01 7.38
N ASN A 101 -13.90 -23.09 7.77
CA ASN A 101 -13.30 -24.28 8.34
C ASN A 101 -12.86 -24.00 9.78
N ILE A 102 -13.84 -23.95 10.69
CA ILE A 102 -13.70 -23.63 12.12
C ILE A 102 -12.54 -24.40 12.80
N ASN A 103 -12.25 -25.62 12.35
CA ASN A 103 -11.15 -26.44 12.87
C ASN A 103 -9.75 -25.95 12.44
N MET A 104 -9.62 -25.26 11.30
CA MET A 104 -8.38 -24.58 10.87
C MET A 104 -8.24 -23.18 11.48
N ILE A 105 -9.36 -22.51 11.81
CA ILE A 105 -9.39 -21.18 12.46
C ILE A 105 -8.92 -21.24 13.91
N GLY A 106 -9.03 -22.39 14.57
CA GLY A 106 -8.56 -22.58 15.95
C GLY A 106 -7.15 -22.03 16.19
N ASN A 107 -6.28 -22.08 15.16
CA ASN A 107 -4.92 -21.53 15.18
C ASN A 107 -4.79 -20.10 14.60
N PHE A 108 -5.79 -19.60 13.87
CA PHE A 108 -5.86 -18.23 13.33
C PHE A 108 -6.46 -17.21 14.30
N LYS A 109 -6.95 -17.65 15.47
CA LYS A 109 -7.39 -16.79 16.60
C LYS A 109 -6.25 -15.97 17.24
N ASN A 110 -5.11 -15.83 16.58
CA ASN A 110 -4.10 -14.88 17.01
C ASN A 110 -4.52 -13.51 16.48
N ASP A 111 -5.02 -12.66 17.37
CA ASP A 111 -5.48 -11.29 17.08
C ASP A 111 -4.45 -10.51 16.24
N THR A 112 -3.16 -10.78 16.45
CA THR A 112 -2.05 -10.21 15.66
C THR A 112 -2.15 -10.52 14.17
N ILE A 113 -2.48 -11.77 13.79
CA ILE A 113 -2.57 -12.20 12.39
C ILE A 113 -3.76 -11.53 11.71
N ILE A 114 -4.91 -11.50 12.39
CA ILE A 114 -6.13 -10.82 11.90
C ILE A 114 -5.82 -9.35 11.64
N MET A 115 -5.13 -8.70 12.56
CA MET A 115 -4.74 -7.31 12.46
C MET A 115 -3.79 -7.03 11.29
N ILE A 116 -2.78 -7.89 11.08
CA ILE A 116 -1.86 -7.79 9.93
C ILE A 116 -2.62 -7.92 8.60
N VAL A 117 -3.52 -8.89 8.52
CA VAL A 117 -4.36 -9.13 7.34
C VAL A 117 -5.26 -7.93 7.06
N PHE A 118 -5.90 -7.39 8.10
CA PHE A 118 -6.70 -6.17 8.00
C PHE A 118 -5.88 -5.00 7.47
N CYS A 119 -4.66 -4.78 7.99
CA CYS A 119 -3.77 -3.74 7.49
C CYS A 119 -3.46 -3.90 6.00
N ALA A 120 -3.15 -5.13 5.55
CA ALA A 120 -2.88 -5.40 4.14
C ALA A 120 -4.11 -5.14 3.25
N LEU A 121 -5.31 -5.54 3.70
CA LEU A 121 -6.56 -5.36 2.96
C LEU A 121 -6.92 -3.89 2.75
N VAL A 122 -6.64 -3.02 3.72
CA VAL A 122 -6.89 -1.57 3.58
C VAL A 122 -5.76 -0.88 2.79
N TYR A 123 -4.51 -1.28 3.02
CA TYR A 123 -3.35 -0.65 2.41
C TYR A 123 -3.24 -0.89 0.90
N LEU A 124 -3.35 -2.14 0.46
CA LEU A 124 -3.10 -2.54 -0.93
C LEU A 124 -4.05 -1.89 -1.96
N PRO A 125 -5.36 -1.71 -1.69
CA PRO A 125 -6.24 -0.93 -2.57
C PRO A 125 -5.81 0.53 -2.72
N ILE A 126 -5.35 1.16 -1.64
CA ILE A 126 -4.93 2.57 -1.67
C ILE A 126 -3.60 2.69 -2.43
N ALA A 127 -2.68 1.74 -2.23
CA ALA A 127 -1.48 1.60 -3.05
C ALA A 127 -1.81 1.38 -4.54
N SER A 128 -2.81 0.55 -4.86
CA SER A 128 -3.30 0.33 -6.22
C SER A 128 -3.78 1.61 -6.89
N ILE A 129 -4.61 2.39 -6.19
CA ILE A 129 -5.14 3.67 -6.68
C ILE A 129 -3.99 4.68 -6.87
N SER A 130 -3.05 4.71 -5.93
CA SER A 130 -1.87 5.58 -5.95
C SER A 130 -0.99 5.36 -7.17
N ILE A 131 -0.67 4.09 -7.49
CA ILE A 131 0.10 3.73 -8.70
C ILE A 131 -0.70 4.06 -9.96
N SER A 132 -1.98 3.69 -10.00
CA SER A 132 -2.83 3.87 -11.18
C SER A 132 -2.99 5.32 -11.58
N LYS A 133 -3.23 6.20 -10.61
CA LYS A 133 -3.48 7.63 -10.84
C LYS A 133 -2.20 8.46 -10.93
N ASN A 134 -1.06 7.92 -10.49
CA ASN A 134 0.23 8.60 -10.40
C ASN A 134 0.14 10.04 -9.87
N LYS A 135 -0.49 10.23 -8.70
CA LYS A 135 -0.53 11.55 -8.03
C LYS A 135 0.35 11.53 -6.79
N LYS A 136 1.19 12.56 -6.61
CA LYS A 136 2.05 12.71 -5.43
C LYS A 136 1.27 12.64 -4.11
N ILE A 137 0.13 13.33 -4.02
CA ILE A 137 -0.73 13.32 -2.81
C ILE A 137 -1.20 11.90 -2.45
N LEU A 138 -1.61 11.10 -3.43
CA LEU A 138 -2.04 9.71 -3.18
C LEU A 138 -0.87 8.83 -2.73
N LYS A 139 0.34 9.07 -3.25
CA LYS A 139 1.56 8.40 -2.78
C LYS A 139 1.87 8.77 -1.33
N VAL A 140 1.75 10.04 -0.94
CA VAL A 140 1.91 10.48 0.46
C VAL A 140 0.89 9.78 1.38
N ILE A 141 -0.39 9.78 1.01
CA ILE A 141 -1.44 9.09 1.80
C ILE A 141 -1.12 7.60 1.92
N THR A 142 -0.70 6.95 0.83
CA THR A 142 -0.30 5.54 0.84
C THR A 142 0.87 5.31 1.79
N ILE A 143 1.90 6.16 1.76
CA ILE A 143 3.07 6.06 2.64
C ILE A 143 2.64 6.17 4.11
N LEU A 144 1.76 7.11 4.44
CA LEU A 144 1.29 7.28 5.82
C LEU A 144 0.47 6.07 6.30
N LEU A 145 -0.29 5.45 5.40
CA LEU A 145 -1.10 4.27 5.67
C LEU A 145 -0.32 2.96 5.78
N ALA A 146 0.99 2.96 5.52
CA ALA A 146 1.81 1.75 5.61
C ALA A 146 1.99 1.28 7.05
N THR A 147 1.58 2.05 8.06
CA THR A 147 1.68 1.67 9.47
C THR A 147 0.30 1.41 10.07
N PHE A 148 0.27 0.58 11.11
CA PHE A 148 -0.94 0.33 11.89
C PHE A 148 -1.57 1.64 12.41
N TYR A 149 -0.77 2.52 12.99
CA TYR A 149 -1.25 3.79 13.54
C TYR A 149 -1.76 4.75 12.46
N GLY A 150 -1.14 4.76 11.27
CA GLY A 150 -1.61 5.56 10.15
C GLY A 150 -2.96 5.11 9.62
N LEU A 151 -3.18 3.79 9.57
CA LEU A 151 -4.48 3.21 9.26
C LEU A 151 -5.53 3.64 10.27
N PHE A 152 -5.24 3.58 11.58
CA PHE A 152 -6.15 4.04 12.62
C PHE A 152 -6.49 5.53 12.48
N ILE A 153 -5.50 6.39 12.29
CA ILE A 153 -5.70 7.84 12.09
C ILE A 153 -6.60 8.09 10.88
N MET A 154 -6.35 7.40 9.76
CA MET A 154 -7.19 7.56 8.57
C MET A 154 -8.60 7.02 8.77
N HIS A 155 -8.79 5.95 9.55
CA HIS A 155 -10.12 5.52 9.96
C HIS A 155 -10.84 6.63 10.72
N PHE A 156 -10.20 7.29 11.70
CA PHE A 156 -10.80 8.43 12.39
C PHE A 156 -11.14 9.59 11.45
N ILE A 157 -10.22 9.96 10.55
CA ILE A 157 -10.43 11.06 9.58
C ILE A 157 -11.59 10.76 8.62
N ILE A 158 -11.86 9.50 8.29
CA ILE A 158 -12.96 9.11 7.37
C ILE A 158 -14.27 8.89 8.14
N PHE A 159 -14.22 8.18 9.27
CA PHE A 159 -15.41 7.86 10.07
C PHE A 159 -16.02 9.09 10.71
N ILE A 160 -15.21 10.04 11.20
CA ILE A 160 -15.74 11.25 11.85
C ILE A 160 -16.63 12.04 10.88
N PRO A 161 -16.17 12.49 9.70
CA PRO A 161 -17.03 13.21 8.75
C PRO A 161 -18.23 12.40 8.27
N LEU A 162 -18.07 11.08 8.08
CA LEU A 162 -19.17 10.21 7.65
C LEU A 162 -20.25 10.10 8.73
N ALA A 163 -19.86 9.94 10.00
CA ALA A 163 -20.79 9.93 11.13
C ALA A 163 -21.50 11.29 11.27
N LEU A 164 -20.78 12.40 11.12
CA LEU A 164 -21.36 13.74 11.10
C LEU A 164 -22.39 13.90 9.98
N PHE A 165 -22.07 13.40 8.79
CA PHE A 165 -22.96 13.46 7.62
C PHE A 165 -24.20 12.58 7.77
N ILE A 166 -24.06 11.36 8.30
CA ILE A 166 -25.18 10.46 8.59
C ILE A 166 -26.07 11.05 9.68
N SER A 167 -25.51 11.65 10.74
CA SER A 167 -26.29 12.33 11.78
C SER A 167 -27.04 13.53 11.20
N TYR A 168 -26.40 14.33 10.33
CA TYR A 168 -27.03 15.45 9.63
C TYR A 168 -28.22 15.02 8.77
N ILE A 169 -28.12 13.89 8.06
CA ILE A 169 -29.18 13.38 7.18
C ILE A 169 -30.26 12.61 7.95
N GLY A 170 -29.87 11.84 8.96
CA GLY A 170 -30.71 10.82 9.60
C GLY A 170 -31.37 11.22 10.92
N LYS A 171 -31.11 12.42 11.46
CA LYS A 171 -31.47 12.78 12.86
C LYS A 171 -31.02 11.71 13.87
N VAL A 172 -29.91 11.01 13.57
CA VAL A 172 -29.31 10.05 14.48
C VAL A 172 -28.65 10.84 15.60
N ASP A 173 -29.00 10.49 16.84
CA ASP A 173 -28.58 11.21 18.04
C ASP A 173 -27.06 11.26 18.14
N PHE A 174 -26.54 12.46 18.39
CA PHE A 174 -25.11 12.75 18.38
C PHE A 174 -24.40 12.25 19.67
N SER A 175 -25.19 11.72 20.61
CA SER A 175 -24.76 11.21 21.92
C SER A 175 -23.80 10.03 21.80
N GLU A 176 -24.00 9.09 20.88
CA GLU A 176 -23.08 7.96 20.63
C GLU A 176 -21.73 8.43 20.10
N PHE A 177 -21.71 9.49 19.28
CA PHE A 177 -20.49 10.07 18.74
C PHE A 177 -19.73 10.91 19.79
N GLN A 178 -20.45 11.67 20.62
CA GLN A 178 -19.85 12.32 21.80
C GLN A 178 -19.27 11.30 22.76
N ASN A 179 -19.95 10.16 22.97
CA ASN A 179 -19.41 9.06 23.76
C ASN A 179 -18.11 8.53 23.15
N LEU A 180 -18.04 8.35 21.83
CA LEU A 180 -16.85 7.86 21.14
C LEU A 180 -15.66 8.85 21.19
N LEU A 181 -15.92 10.16 21.11
CA LEU A 181 -14.89 11.19 21.33
C LEU A 181 -14.49 11.31 22.81
N SER A 182 -15.43 11.10 23.73
CA SER A 182 -15.18 11.09 25.18
C SER A 182 -14.40 9.85 25.65
N ASN A 183 -14.32 8.81 24.82
CA ASN A 183 -13.50 7.62 25.04
C ASN A 183 -12.00 7.85 24.79
N PHE A 184 -11.56 9.05 24.38
CA PHE A 184 -10.14 9.41 24.40
C PHE A 184 -9.83 10.15 25.69
N LYS A 185 -9.66 9.39 26.78
CA LYS A 185 -9.35 9.91 28.10
C LYS A 185 -7.84 9.96 28.33
N ALA A 186 -7.45 10.76 29.32
CA ALA A 186 -6.07 10.79 29.80
C ALA A 186 -5.62 9.43 30.36
N GLU A 187 -6.56 8.63 30.86
CA GLU A 187 -6.39 7.23 31.28
C GLU A 187 -5.83 6.34 30.16
N ASP A 188 -6.34 6.49 28.93
CA ASP A 188 -5.93 5.66 27.80
C ASP A 188 -4.47 5.89 27.41
N ILE A 189 -3.94 7.10 27.63
CA ILE A 189 -2.53 7.43 27.37
C ILE A 189 -1.62 6.65 28.34
N VAL A 190 -2.02 6.57 29.62
CA VAL A 190 -1.28 5.84 30.66
C VAL A 190 -1.32 4.33 30.37
N ILE A 191 -2.50 3.80 30.06
CA ILE A 191 -2.71 2.38 29.72
C ILE A 191 -1.93 2.02 28.45
N LEU A 192 -2.02 2.83 27.39
CA LEU A 192 -1.33 2.56 26.13
C LEU A 192 0.20 2.59 26.28
N SER A 193 0.72 3.51 27.10
CA SER A 193 2.15 3.55 27.41
C SER A 193 2.61 2.28 28.13
N PHE A 194 1.83 1.80 29.10
CA PHE A 194 2.11 0.55 29.80
C PHE A 194 2.11 -0.65 28.85
N ILE A 195 1.08 -0.79 28.01
CA ILE A 195 0.95 -1.91 27.07
C ILE A 195 2.14 -1.94 26.10
N LEU A 196 2.57 -0.80 25.58
CA LEU A 196 3.68 -0.73 24.62
C LEU A 196 5.05 -0.97 25.26
N GLU A 197 5.27 -0.50 26.48
CA GLU A 197 6.52 -0.81 27.22
C GLU A 197 6.60 -2.30 27.60
N THR A 198 5.47 -2.92 27.96
CA THR A 198 5.42 -4.34 28.36
C THR A 198 5.43 -5.30 27.17
N ASN A 199 4.92 -4.89 26.01
CA ASN A 199 4.77 -5.74 24.81
C ASN A 199 5.63 -5.30 23.62
N LEU A 200 6.93 -5.06 23.84
CA LEU A 200 7.88 -4.65 22.80
C LEU A 200 7.87 -5.54 21.55
N LEU A 201 7.60 -6.84 21.70
CA LEU A 201 7.51 -7.78 20.58
C LEU A 201 6.41 -7.40 19.59
N VAL A 202 5.26 -6.93 20.08
CA VAL A 202 4.13 -6.48 19.24
C VAL A 202 4.53 -5.26 18.42
N THR A 203 5.24 -4.31 19.04
CA THR A 203 5.80 -3.14 18.35
C THR A 203 6.77 -3.55 17.24
N ILE A 204 7.68 -4.49 17.52
CA ILE A 204 8.64 -5.01 16.53
C ILE A 204 7.91 -5.65 15.33
N VAL A 205 6.88 -6.45 15.60
CA VAL A 205 6.05 -7.06 14.54
C VAL A 205 5.39 -5.99 13.67
N PHE A 206 4.82 -4.93 14.27
CA PHE A 206 4.20 -3.84 13.50
C PHE A 206 5.20 -3.06 12.65
N ILE A 207 6.41 -2.84 13.15
CA ILE A 207 7.50 -2.24 12.38
C ILE A 207 7.83 -3.12 11.16
N ALA A 208 8.03 -4.42 11.38
CA ALA A 208 8.34 -5.36 10.32
C ALA A 208 7.23 -5.41 9.25
N CYS A 209 5.97 -5.48 9.67
CA CYS A 209 4.82 -5.44 8.76
C CYS A 209 4.78 -4.15 7.94
N SER A 210 5.05 -2.99 8.56
CA SER A 210 5.09 -1.72 7.85
C SER A 210 6.18 -1.68 6.78
N ILE A 211 7.38 -2.17 7.11
CA ILE A 211 8.49 -2.28 6.16
C ILE A 211 8.09 -3.17 4.98
N ILE A 212 7.44 -4.31 5.23
CA ILE A 212 6.97 -5.21 4.16
C ILE A 212 5.97 -4.49 3.24
N LEU A 213 5.00 -3.78 3.80
CA LEU A 213 4.02 -3.02 3.02
C LEU A 213 4.68 -1.93 2.17
N PHE A 214 5.65 -1.20 2.73
CA PHE A 214 6.47 -0.24 1.98
C PHE A 214 7.20 -0.89 0.81
N LEU A 215 7.87 -2.02 1.05
CA LEU A 215 8.61 -2.73 0.00
C LEU A 215 7.67 -3.19 -1.12
N VAL A 216 6.50 -3.75 -0.78
CA VAL A 216 5.49 -4.14 -1.77
C VAL A 216 5.09 -2.94 -2.62
N PHE A 217 4.78 -1.80 -2.01
CA PHE A 217 4.41 -0.59 -2.76
C PHE A 217 5.54 -0.08 -3.68
N ILE A 218 6.78 -0.08 -3.20
CA ILE A 218 7.95 0.34 -3.99
C ILE A 218 8.19 -0.60 -5.17
N PHE A 219 8.15 -1.93 -4.96
CA PHE A 219 8.41 -2.91 -6.02
C PHE A 219 7.33 -2.97 -7.10
N TYR A 220 6.10 -2.55 -6.77
CA TYR A 220 5.02 -2.43 -7.75
C TYR A 220 4.99 -1.07 -8.45
N THR A 221 5.62 -0.04 -7.87
CA THR A 221 5.76 1.28 -8.49
C THR A 221 6.70 1.20 -9.71
N PRO A 222 6.25 1.62 -10.92
CA PRO A 222 7.11 1.58 -12.10
C PRO A 222 8.25 2.60 -12.03
N PRO A 223 9.37 2.39 -12.77
CA PRO A 223 10.57 3.20 -12.62
C PRO A 223 10.35 4.68 -12.93
N TYR A 224 9.54 4.99 -13.95
CA TYR A 224 9.19 6.35 -14.34
C TYR A 224 8.37 7.12 -13.28
N GLN A 225 7.89 6.46 -12.22
CA GLN A 225 7.21 7.10 -11.09
C GLN A 225 8.07 7.16 -9.82
N LEU A 226 9.32 6.69 -9.86
CA LEU A 226 10.18 6.64 -8.67
C LEU A 226 10.60 8.04 -8.20
N ASP A 227 10.70 9.02 -9.10
CA ASP A 227 10.95 10.42 -8.73
C ASP A 227 9.77 11.01 -7.94
N ASP A 228 8.54 10.84 -8.44
CA ASP A 228 7.33 11.24 -7.72
C ASP A 228 7.22 10.53 -6.35
N LEU A 229 7.64 9.26 -6.27
CA LEU A 229 7.67 8.52 -5.02
C LEU A 229 8.73 9.06 -4.05
N THR A 230 9.92 9.42 -4.56
CA THR A 230 10.99 10.04 -3.77
C THR A 230 10.52 11.35 -3.14
N ASP A 231 9.88 12.21 -3.93
CA ASP A 231 9.31 13.47 -3.43
C ASP A 231 8.22 13.21 -2.38
N SER A 232 7.38 12.20 -2.61
CA SER A 232 6.32 11.83 -1.67
C SER A 232 6.87 11.32 -0.33
N LEU A 233 7.97 10.56 -0.35
CA LEU A 233 8.67 10.12 0.86
C LEU A 233 9.25 11.31 1.65
N LYS A 234 9.79 12.33 0.96
CA LYS A 234 10.25 13.58 1.60
C LYS A 234 9.11 14.32 2.28
N ILE A 235 7.96 14.46 1.60
CA ILE A 235 6.77 15.11 2.17
C ILE A 235 6.25 14.33 3.38
N ALA A 236 6.16 13.01 3.29
CA ALA A 236 5.76 12.17 4.41
C ALA A 236 6.71 12.30 5.61
N ASN A 237 8.02 12.39 5.35
CA ASN A 237 9.01 12.60 6.41
C ASN A 237 8.82 13.96 7.10
N LEU A 238 8.53 15.02 6.34
CA LEU A 238 8.20 16.34 6.91
C LEU A 238 6.97 16.26 7.83
N ILE A 239 5.92 15.56 7.40
CA ILE A 239 4.71 15.35 8.22
C ILE A 239 5.04 14.64 9.53
N VAL A 240 5.84 13.57 9.47
CA VAL A 240 6.27 12.82 10.67
C VAL A 240 7.06 13.71 11.64
N VAL A 241 7.95 14.58 11.13
CA VAL A 241 8.68 15.55 11.95
C VAL A 241 7.73 16.54 12.62
N ILE A 242 6.77 17.09 11.89
CA ILE A 242 5.78 18.02 12.45
C ILE A 242 4.95 17.34 13.56
N VAL A 243 4.49 16.11 13.32
CA VAL A 243 3.76 15.31 14.32
C VAL A 243 4.63 15.06 15.56
N SER A 244 5.92 14.78 15.38
CA SER A 244 6.87 14.63 16.50
C SER A 244 6.95 15.87 17.37
N VAL A 245 7.01 17.07 16.76
CA VAL A 245 7.01 18.35 17.48
C VAL A 245 5.69 18.54 18.22
N ILE A 246 4.55 18.24 17.58
CA ILE A 246 3.22 18.35 18.21
C ILE A 246 3.11 17.47 19.46
N ILE A 247 3.68 16.26 19.45
CA ILE A 247 3.69 15.35 20.61
C ILE A 247 4.39 15.99 21.82
N PHE A 248 5.50 16.71 21.62
CA PHE A 248 6.19 17.42 22.70
C PHE A 248 5.33 18.50 23.34
N TYR A 249 4.63 19.30 22.53
CA TYR A 249 3.70 20.30 23.05
C TYR A 249 2.51 19.65 23.75
N TYR A 250 1.95 18.60 23.16
CA TYR A 250 0.83 17.86 23.74
C TYR A 250 1.18 17.26 25.10
N ALA A 251 2.36 16.66 25.25
CA ALA A 251 2.81 16.11 26.54
C ALA A 251 2.87 17.17 27.64
N ASN A 252 3.15 18.43 27.31
CA ASN A 252 3.15 19.52 28.27
C ASN A 252 1.74 20.01 28.62
N VAL A 253 0.88 20.21 27.62
CA VAL A 253 -0.49 20.73 27.81
C VAL A 253 -1.38 19.70 28.52
N SER A 254 -1.21 18.41 28.22
CA SER A 254 -2.04 17.34 28.76
C SER A 254 -1.58 16.83 30.13
N TRP A 255 -0.42 17.28 30.63
CA TRP A 255 0.19 16.73 31.84
C TRP A 255 -0.67 16.91 33.08
N GLU A 256 -1.28 18.08 33.28
CA GLU A 256 -2.10 18.34 34.47
C GLU A 256 -3.28 17.38 34.57
N LYS A 257 -3.94 17.09 33.44
CA LYS A 257 -5.03 16.12 33.38
C LYS A 257 -4.55 14.69 33.65
N ILE A 258 -3.37 14.33 33.15
CA ILE A 258 -2.78 13.01 33.35
C ILE A 258 -2.34 12.82 34.82
N VAL A 259 -1.80 13.85 35.47
CA VAL A 259 -1.45 13.82 36.91
C VAL A 259 -2.69 13.56 37.76
N SER A 260 -3.82 14.19 37.45
CA SER A 260 -5.09 13.89 38.14
C SER A 260 -5.42 12.40 38.07
N VAL A 261 -5.35 11.82 36.87
CA VAL A 261 -5.60 10.39 36.64
C VAL A 261 -4.61 9.49 37.38
N ILE A 262 -3.31 9.83 37.37
CA ILE A 262 -2.28 9.07 38.09
C ILE A 262 -2.59 9.05 39.59
N ASN A 263 -2.99 10.20 40.15
CA ASN A 263 -3.36 10.29 41.56
C ASN A 263 -4.61 9.45 41.86
N ASP A 264 -5.63 9.50 40.99
CA ASP A 264 -6.84 8.70 41.13
C ASP A 264 -6.54 7.20 41.13
N ILE A 265 -5.66 6.74 40.22
CA ILE A 265 -5.23 5.33 40.15
C ILE A 265 -4.39 4.93 41.38
N ASN A 266 -3.48 5.79 41.84
CA ASN A 266 -2.64 5.51 43.01
C ASN A 266 -3.46 5.41 44.30
N ASN A 267 -4.54 6.19 44.39
CA ASN A 267 -5.46 6.18 45.54
C ASN A 267 -6.41 4.96 45.56
N LEU A 268 -6.42 4.13 44.52
CA LEU A 268 -7.15 2.86 44.54
C LEU A 268 -6.43 1.86 45.47
N GLU A 269 -7.13 1.46 46.53
CA GLU A 269 -6.74 0.34 47.37
C GLU A 269 -6.94 -0.97 46.59
N PHE A 270 -5.83 -1.60 46.23
CA PHE A 270 -5.86 -2.93 45.61
C PHE A 270 -5.80 -3.98 46.70
N ASP A 271 -6.83 -4.81 46.80
CA ASP A 271 -6.79 -6.00 47.65
C ASP A 271 -5.79 -7.01 47.04
N ALA A 272 -4.65 -7.17 47.70
CA ALA A 272 -3.55 -8.03 47.27
C ALA A 272 -3.96 -9.51 47.11
N SER A 273 -5.09 -9.93 47.67
CA SER A 273 -5.62 -11.30 47.54
C SER A 273 -6.41 -11.54 46.26
N LEU A 274 -6.83 -10.48 45.56
CA LEU A 274 -7.68 -10.51 44.37
C LEU A 274 -7.01 -9.91 43.12
N THR A 275 -5.83 -9.30 43.26
CA THR A 275 -5.15 -8.60 42.17
C THR A 275 -4.28 -9.52 41.34
N SER A 276 -4.35 -9.39 40.01
CA SER A 276 -3.47 -10.12 39.12
C SER A 276 -2.03 -9.58 39.17
N GLU A 277 -1.05 -10.38 38.77
CA GLU A 277 0.34 -9.94 38.65
C GLU A 277 0.49 -8.75 37.67
N GLU A 278 -0.38 -8.68 36.66
CA GLU A 278 -0.41 -7.58 35.69
C GLU A 278 -0.91 -6.27 36.31
N ASP A 279 -1.91 -6.32 37.21
CA ASP A 279 -2.42 -5.15 37.91
C ASP A 279 -1.34 -4.55 38.84
N PHE A 280 -0.55 -5.40 39.51
CA PHE A 280 0.59 -4.96 40.32
C PHE A 280 1.68 -4.30 39.46
N LYS A 281 1.98 -4.86 38.28
CA LYS A 281 2.93 -4.27 37.33
C LYS A 281 2.43 -2.93 36.80
N PHE A 282 1.13 -2.83 36.50
CA PHE A 282 0.49 -1.59 36.07
C PHE A 282 0.56 -0.52 37.15
N LYS A 283 0.20 -0.84 38.40
CA LYS A 283 0.29 0.11 39.52
C LYS A 283 1.71 0.63 39.72
N LYS A 284 2.71 -0.26 39.73
CA LYS A 284 4.12 0.12 39.84
C LYS A 284 4.58 1.01 38.68
N PHE A 285 4.09 0.75 37.47
CA PHE A 285 4.35 1.61 36.31
C PHE A 285 3.76 3.01 36.51
N VAL A 286 2.49 3.10 36.95
CA VAL A 286 1.79 4.36 37.20
C VAL A 286 2.49 5.22 38.26
N GLU A 287 3.00 4.61 39.33
CA GLU A 287 3.79 5.30 40.39
C GLU A 287 5.03 6.02 39.84
N THR A 288 5.61 5.50 38.75
CA THR A 288 6.80 6.07 38.11
C THR A 288 6.49 6.85 36.83
N PHE A 289 5.20 6.98 36.48
CA PHE A 289 4.79 7.60 35.23
C PHE A 289 5.14 9.09 35.20
N SER A 290 5.74 9.51 34.09
CA SER A 290 6.23 10.87 33.90
C SER A 290 5.86 11.42 32.53
N LYS A 291 6.09 12.72 32.32
CA LYS A 291 6.01 13.34 30.98
C LYS A 291 6.85 12.60 29.95
N SER A 292 7.97 12.01 30.36
CA SER A 292 8.85 11.25 29.47
C SER A 292 8.14 10.02 28.89
N ASN A 293 7.23 9.37 29.62
CA ASN A 293 6.51 8.21 29.11
C ASN A 293 5.55 8.59 27.98
N ILE A 294 4.92 9.78 28.03
CA ILE A 294 4.06 10.29 26.95
C ILE A 294 4.90 10.60 25.69
N ILE A 295 6.08 11.19 25.88
CA ILE A 295 7.00 11.48 24.79
C ILE A 295 7.51 10.16 24.17
N ASN A 296 7.89 9.18 25.01
CA ASN A 296 8.33 7.85 24.59
C ASN A 296 7.23 7.09 23.85
N LEU A 297 5.98 7.17 24.33
CA LEU A 297 4.82 6.64 23.63
C LEU A 297 4.76 7.21 22.20
N GLY A 298 4.83 8.53 22.06
CA GLY A 298 4.87 9.18 20.75
C GLY A 298 6.01 8.68 19.85
N TYR A 299 7.21 8.51 20.41
CA TYR A 299 8.35 7.96 19.67
C TYR A 299 8.12 6.52 19.21
N ILE A 300 7.59 5.66 20.08
CA ILE A 300 7.28 4.26 19.77
C ILE A 300 6.26 4.19 18.62
N LEU A 301 5.21 5.01 18.68
CA LEU A 301 4.17 5.08 17.64
C LEU A 301 4.73 5.56 16.28
N LEU A 302 5.74 6.45 16.30
CA LEU A 302 6.36 6.98 15.09
C LEU A 302 7.51 6.13 14.55
N LEU A 303 8.05 5.21 15.35
CA LEU A 303 9.19 4.36 14.97
C LEU A 303 8.96 3.54 13.69
N PRO A 304 7.78 2.94 13.44
CA PRO A 304 7.49 2.27 12.16
C PRO A 304 7.63 3.19 10.94
N TYR A 305 7.29 4.48 11.08
CA TYR A 305 7.45 5.45 10.00
C TYR A 305 8.90 5.80 9.78
N VAL A 306 9.66 6.12 10.83
CA VAL A 306 11.05 6.54 10.71
C VAL A 306 11.91 5.42 10.11
N LEU A 307 11.75 4.19 10.60
CA LEU A 307 12.46 3.04 10.06
C LEU A 307 11.96 2.66 8.66
N GLY A 308 10.64 2.62 8.47
CA GLY A 308 10.01 2.29 7.19
C GLY A 308 10.39 3.26 6.08
N ILE A 309 10.35 4.57 6.33
CA ILE A 309 10.73 5.62 5.36
C ILE A 309 12.23 5.58 5.08
N THR A 310 13.08 5.36 6.08
CA THR A 310 14.53 5.19 5.88
C THR A 310 14.83 4.02 4.94
N ILE A 311 14.23 2.85 5.21
CA ILE A 311 14.39 1.66 4.35
C ILE A 311 13.80 1.91 2.96
N ALA A 312 12.64 2.55 2.88
CA ALA A 312 11.99 2.90 1.62
C ALA A 312 12.89 3.79 0.75
N ASN A 313 13.48 4.84 1.34
CA ASN A 313 14.42 5.73 0.64
C ASN A 313 15.63 4.96 0.12
N LEU A 314 16.25 4.11 0.95
CA LEU A 314 17.39 3.27 0.54
C LEU A 314 17.04 2.38 -0.66
N VAL A 315 15.89 1.70 -0.60
CA VAL A 315 15.46 0.79 -1.68
C VAL A 315 15.11 1.55 -2.95
N VAL A 316 14.43 2.70 -2.85
CA VAL A 316 14.15 3.56 -4.00
C VAL A 316 15.45 4.02 -4.65
N ASP A 317 16.46 4.44 -3.89
CA ASP A 317 17.76 4.86 -4.43
C ASP A 317 18.49 3.71 -5.14
N ILE A 318 18.50 2.51 -4.56
CA ILE A 318 19.06 1.30 -5.19
C ILE A 318 18.36 1.03 -6.53
N LEU A 319 17.02 1.09 -6.54
CA LEU A 319 16.23 0.87 -7.74
C LEU A 319 16.51 1.93 -8.81
N LYS A 320 16.53 3.22 -8.45
CA LYS A 320 16.84 4.32 -9.38
C LYS A 320 18.22 4.15 -10.00
N LYS A 321 19.25 3.84 -9.22
CA LYS A 321 20.60 3.54 -9.74
C LYS A 321 20.58 2.35 -10.71
N ARG A 322 19.86 1.29 -10.38
CA ARG A 322 19.71 0.10 -11.23
C ARG A 322 18.99 0.44 -12.54
N TYR A 323 17.90 1.20 -12.50
CA TYR A 323 17.14 1.56 -13.69
C TYR A 323 17.90 2.55 -14.57
N LYS A 324 18.63 3.51 -13.99
CA LYS A 324 19.52 4.41 -14.75
C LYS A 324 20.56 3.63 -15.56
N ARG A 325 21.22 2.63 -14.95
CA ARG A 325 22.16 1.74 -15.66
C ARG A 325 21.48 0.99 -16.82
N LYS A 326 20.26 0.49 -16.61
CA LYS A 326 19.47 -0.18 -17.67
C LYS A 326 19.05 0.77 -18.78
N ALA A 327 18.72 2.02 -18.45
CA ALA A 327 18.42 3.05 -19.44
C ALA A 327 19.66 3.32 -20.30
N THR A 328 20.82 3.62 -19.69
CA THR A 328 22.08 3.83 -20.42
C THR A 328 22.42 2.64 -21.31
N SER A 329 22.37 1.41 -20.80
CA SER A 329 22.63 0.21 -21.62
C SER A 329 21.65 0.05 -22.80
N SER A 330 20.37 0.42 -22.63
CA SER A 330 19.40 0.40 -23.73
C SER A 330 19.71 1.47 -24.77
N LEU A 331 20.18 2.64 -24.33
CA LEU A 331 20.60 3.75 -25.20
C LEU A 331 21.86 3.40 -25.99
N ASP A 332 22.86 2.83 -25.34
CA ASP A 332 24.11 2.38 -25.97
C ASP A 332 23.81 1.31 -27.02
N SER A 333 22.88 0.40 -26.73
CA SER A 333 22.41 -0.61 -27.69
C SER A 333 21.73 0.03 -28.91
N LEU A 334 20.96 1.10 -28.72
CA LEU A 334 20.32 1.86 -29.81
C LEU A 334 21.32 2.67 -30.64
N LEU A 335 22.39 3.17 -30.01
CA LEU A 335 23.46 3.92 -30.66
C LEU A 335 24.31 3.00 -31.52
N ASN A 336 24.82 1.92 -30.92
CA ASN A 336 25.76 0.98 -31.53
C ASN A 336 25.09 -0.03 -32.47
N SER A 337 23.76 -0.02 -32.58
CA SER A 337 23.07 -0.86 -33.56
C SER A 337 23.27 -0.30 -34.97
N GLU A 338 24.41 -0.62 -35.56
CA GLU A 338 24.62 -0.51 -37.00
C GLU A 338 23.88 -1.65 -37.69
N ARG A 339 22.74 -1.32 -38.34
CA ARG A 339 22.05 -2.11 -39.38
C ARG A 339 21.50 -3.52 -39.04
N SER A 340 21.70 -4.09 -37.86
CA SER A 340 21.30 -5.49 -37.56
C SER A 340 20.00 -5.69 -36.77
N LEU A 341 19.47 -4.66 -36.11
CA LEU A 341 18.23 -4.78 -35.34
C LEU A 341 16.99 -4.60 -36.22
N ASN A 342 16.00 -5.46 -36.03
CA ASN A 342 14.70 -5.31 -36.69
C ASN A 342 13.85 -4.23 -35.98
N GLN A 343 12.82 -3.68 -36.67
CA GLN A 343 12.04 -2.53 -36.18
C GLN A 343 11.39 -2.78 -34.80
N ASN A 344 10.95 -4.02 -34.54
CA ASN A 344 10.35 -4.42 -33.27
C ASN A 344 11.35 -4.39 -32.11
N GLU A 345 12.60 -4.77 -32.34
CA GLU A 345 13.67 -4.69 -31.35
C GLU A 345 14.03 -3.24 -31.03
N ILE A 346 14.08 -2.38 -32.05
CA ILE A 346 14.32 -0.93 -31.87
C ILE A 346 13.20 -0.31 -31.03
N GLU A 347 11.94 -0.60 -31.34
CA GLU A 347 10.79 -0.11 -30.56
C GLU A 347 10.85 -0.60 -29.11
N LEU A 348 11.19 -1.87 -28.90
CA LEU A 348 11.32 -2.44 -27.56
C LEU A 348 12.46 -1.77 -26.77
N LEU A 349 13.59 -1.49 -27.39
CA LEU A 349 14.71 -0.77 -26.75
C LEU A 349 14.33 0.67 -26.40
N ARG A 350 13.61 1.38 -27.29
CA ARG A 350 13.05 2.71 -27.01
C ARG A 350 12.10 2.65 -25.80
N LYS A 351 11.19 1.68 -25.76
CA LYS A 351 10.28 1.45 -24.63
C LYS A 351 11.06 1.21 -23.35
N LYS A 352 12.07 0.34 -23.37
CA LYS A 352 12.94 0.06 -22.21
C LYS A 352 13.69 1.30 -21.74
N PHE A 353 14.24 2.10 -22.65
CA PHE A 353 14.95 3.33 -22.30
C PHE A 353 14.04 4.29 -21.53
N VAL A 354 12.87 4.63 -22.09
CA VAL A 354 11.91 5.56 -21.49
C VAL A 354 11.33 4.99 -20.20
N TYR A 355 10.94 3.72 -20.20
CA TYR A 355 10.39 3.04 -19.03
C TYR A 355 11.36 3.07 -17.83
N ASN A 356 12.66 2.94 -18.08
CA ASN A 356 13.71 2.96 -17.05
C ASN A 356 14.14 4.38 -16.63
N GLY A 357 13.43 5.43 -17.06
CA GLY A 357 13.70 6.83 -16.67
C GLY A 357 14.59 7.59 -17.64
N GLY A 358 14.81 7.10 -18.86
CA GLY A 358 15.49 7.83 -19.92
C GLY A 358 14.63 8.98 -20.47
N GLU A 359 15.27 10.13 -20.75
CA GLU A 359 14.58 11.29 -21.29
C GLU A 359 14.15 11.08 -22.74
N LYS A 360 12.83 11.18 -23.02
CA LYS A 360 12.28 11.09 -24.38
C LYS A 360 12.95 12.03 -25.38
N TYR A 361 13.41 13.19 -24.93
CA TYR A 361 14.12 14.16 -25.77
C TYR A 361 15.41 13.58 -26.37
N ASN A 362 16.16 12.81 -25.60
CA ASN A 362 17.39 12.17 -26.07
C ASN A 362 17.10 11.13 -27.17
N LEU A 363 15.95 10.44 -27.12
CA LEU A 363 15.53 9.58 -28.23
C LEU A 363 15.19 10.38 -29.48
N LYS A 364 14.50 11.52 -29.35
CA LYS A 364 14.17 12.40 -30.48
C LYS A 364 15.42 12.94 -31.16
N LEU A 365 16.40 13.38 -30.38
CA LEU A 365 17.70 13.82 -30.90
C LEU A 365 18.41 12.70 -31.66
N LEU A 366 18.43 11.49 -31.10
CA LEU A 366 19.04 10.33 -31.77
C LEU A 366 18.37 9.98 -33.10
N THR A 367 17.04 10.07 -33.18
CA THR A 367 16.32 9.86 -34.45
C THR A 367 16.64 10.95 -35.46
N LEU A 368 16.75 12.20 -35.04
CA LEU A 368 17.10 13.32 -35.92
C LEU A 368 18.53 13.20 -36.46
N ILE A 369 19.51 12.91 -35.58
CA ILE A 369 20.92 12.73 -35.97
C ILE A 369 21.08 11.59 -36.97
N LYS A 370 20.47 10.43 -36.70
CA LYS A 370 20.51 9.31 -37.65
C LYS A 370 19.88 9.69 -39.00
N ASN A 371 18.74 10.38 -39.00
CA ASN A 371 18.08 10.81 -40.23
C ASN A 371 18.90 11.85 -41.03
N GLU A 372 19.64 12.74 -40.37
CA GLU A 372 20.57 13.66 -41.03
C GLU A 372 21.80 12.94 -41.62
N ASP A 373 22.35 11.95 -40.93
CA ASP A 373 23.44 11.12 -41.45
C ASP A 373 22.97 10.29 -42.67
N PHE A 374 21.73 9.78 -42.65
CA PHE A 374 21.12 9.11 -43.82
C PHE A 374 20.95 10.06 -45.02
N LYS A 375 20.50 11.31 -44.78
CA LYS A 375 20.40 12.34 -45.83
C LYS A 375 21.77 12.75 -46.39
N LYS A 376 22.80 12.87 -45.55
CA LYS A 376 24.18 13.18 -45.98
C LYS A 376 24.83 12.06 -46.81
N HIS A 377 24.43 10.81 -46.60
CA HIS A 377 24.93 9.65 -47.35
C HIS A 377 24.03 9.23 -48.52
N GLY A 378 23.06 10.06 -48.94
CA GLY A 378 22.27 9.86 -50.16
C GLY A 378 21.26 8.71 -50.08
N ILE A 379 20.85 8.30 -48.88
CA ILE A 379 19.84 7.25 -48.69
C ILE A 379 18.53 7.97 -48.30
N GLU A 380 17.59 8.06 -49.24
CA GLU A 380 16.26 8.62 -48.99
C GLU A 380 15.50 7.75 -47.98
N SER A 381 15.26 8.28 -46.77
CA SER A 381 14.35 7.65 -45.80
C SER A 381 12.92 7.83 -46.30
N THR A 382 12.35 6.79 -46.88
CA THR A 382 10.92 6.78 -47.20
C THR A 382 10.13 6.41 -45.94
N LYS A 383 9.24 7.34 -45.52
CA LYS A 383 8.21 7.23 -44.48
C LYS A 383 8.68 7.37 -43.03
N ASP A 384 8.67 8.61 -42.52
CA ASP A 384 8.54 8.90 -41.08
C ASP A 384 7.84 10.27 -40.81
N GLU A 385 7.14 10.84 -41.80
CA GLU A 385 6.47 12.15 -41.65
C GLU A 385 5.18 12.11 -40.82
N GLU A 386 4.65 10.93 -40.46
CA GLU A 386 3.43 10.82 -39.64
C GLU A 386 3.67 10.82 -38.12
N LEU A 387 4.91 10.99 -37.66
CA LEU A 387 5.23 11.08 -36.23
C LEU A 387 5.21 12.53 -35.69
N PHE A 388 4.72 13.48 -36.49
CA PHE A 388 4.82 14.93 -36.24
C PHE A 388 3.49 15.65 -35.96
N SER A 389 2.39 14.93 -35.67
CA SER A 389 1.13 15.53 -35.19
C SER A 389 0.79 15.15 -33.76
#